data_AF-A0A4Y7PHX3-F1
#
_entry.id   AF-A0A4Y7PHX3-F1
#
_cell.length_a   1.000
_cell.length_b   1.000
_cell.length_c   1.000
_cell.angle_alpha   90.00
_cell.angle_beta   90.00
_cell.angle_gamma   90.00
#
_symmetry.space_group_name_H-M   'P 1'
#
loop_
_entity.id
_entity.type
_entity.pdbx_description
1 polymer ?
#
loop_
_entity_poly.entity_id
_entity_poly.type
_entity_poly.pdbx_seq_one_letter_code
_entity_poly.pdbx_strand_id
1 'polypeptide(L)'
;MRFAASVLTLSLVATSSVALTFVKRDAPTILTDITYIAGNISKLNADINTFAVSSTLVHGLALHTDSVKLDTAVKGATTDVLATPTLTEDEGNAILTAVQDLEDGIIGALTNITAVKANVQALPVGNLAALVLSDLKTLSADTQTFENDLIAISPADLLDTANQIADTVNAAFAAAIAAYS
;
A
#
# COMPACT_ATOMS: atom_id res chain seq x y z
N MET A 1 -74.32 37.72 18.34
CA MET A 1 -73.99 36.38 18.88
C MET A 1 -72.73 35.92 18.17
N ARG A 2 -71.70 35.56 18.95
CA ARG A 2 -70.28 35.51 18.54
C ARG A 2 -69.92 34.13 17.97
N PHE A 3 -69.00 34.12 16.99
CA PHE A 3 -68.36 32.97 16.35
C PHE A 3 -67.62 32.06 17.35
N ALA A 4 -67.63 30.74 17.10
CA ALA A 4 -66.57 29.83 17.54
C ALA A 4 -66.53 28.57 16.66
N ALA A 5 -65.62 28.57 15.69
CA ALA A 5 -65.11 27.37 15.06
C ALA A 5 -63.96 26.83 15.93
N SER A 6 -63.98 25.54 16.28
CA SER A 6 -62.86 24.89 16.98
C SER A 6 -62.14 23.93 16.05
N VAL A 7 -60.88 24.30 15.79
CA VAL A 7 -59.81 23.59 15.09
C VAL A 7 -59.05 22.72 16.11
N LEU A 8 -58.66 21.49 15.75
CA LEU A 8 -57.50 20.73 16.26
C LEU A 8 -57.54 19.33 15.60
N THR A 9 -56.51 18.67 15.07
CA THR A 9 -55.05 18.83 15.18
C THR A 9 -54.42 18.00 14.04
N LEU A 10 -53.52 18.58 13.25
CA LEU A 10 -52.71 17.85 12.26
C LEU A 10 -51.35 17.55 12.89
N SER A 11 -51.10 16.29 13.24
CA SER A 11 -49.79 15.84 13.74
C SER A 11 -48.82 15.69 12.57
N LEU A 12 -47.89 16.63 12.44
CA LEU A 12 -46.78 16.55 11.50
C LEU A 12 -45.65 15.73 12.14
N VAL A 13 -45.46 14.50 11.67
CA VAL A 13 -44.30 13.67 12.02
C VAL A 13 -43.12 14.15 11.19
N ALA A 14 -42.19 14.86 11.83
CA ALA A 14 -40.90 15.19 11.25
C ALA A 14 -40.04 13.92 11.21
N THR A 15 -39.92 13.31 10.03
CA THR A 15 -38.89 12.30 9.78
C THR A 15 -37.55 13.02 9.66
N SER A 16 -36.72 12.91 10.69
CA SER A 16 -35.30 13.27 10.63
C SER A 16 -34.62 12.40 9.57
N SER A 17 -34.23 12.99 8.44
CA SER A 17 -33.31 12.36 7.50
C SER A 17 -31.96 12.23 8.20
N VAL A 18 -31.54 11.00 8.47
CA VAL A 18 -30.15 10.70 8.82
C VAL A 18 -29.34 11.03 7.58
N ALA A 19 -28.70 12.20 7.58
CA ALA A 19 -27.71 12.51 6.57
C ALA A 19 -26.62 11.45 6.72
N LEU A 20 -26.46 10.61 5.68
CA LEU A 20 -25.29 9.76 5.55
C LEU A 20 -24.08 10.70 5.49
N THR A 21 -23.36 10.85 6.60
CA THR A 21 -22.02 11.40 6.56
C THR A 21 -21.21 10.45 5.70
N PHE A 22 -20.97 10.83 4.44
CA PHE A 22 -19.88 10.27 3.66
C PHE A 22 -18.62 10.49 4.50
N VAL A 23 -18.09 9.43 5.12
CA VAL A 23 -16.80 9.50 5.79
C VAL A 23 -15.80 9.79 4.68
N LYS A 24 -15.29 11.03 4.67
CA LYS A 24 -14.20 11.43 3.80
C LYS A 24 -13.01 10.55 4.19
N ARG A 25 -12.42 9.83 3.23
CA ARG A 25 -11.15 9.15 3.46
C ARG A 25 -10.07 10.22 3.69
N ASP A 26 -9.26 10.02 4.72
CA ASP A 26 -8.35 11.00 5.29
C ASP A 26 -6.97 10.39 5.59
N ALA A 27 -5.99 11.23 5.92
CA ALA A 27 -4.62 10.83 6.20
C ALA A 27 -4.46 9.67 7.22
N PRO A 28 -5.27 9.56 8.30
CA PRO A 28 -5.29 8.38 9.17
C PRO A 28 -5.50 7.04 8.46
N THR A 29 -6.29 7.02 7.38
CA THR A 29 -6.54 5.80 6.59
C THR A 29 -5.26 5.43 5.84
N ILE A 30 -4.62 6.39 5.16
CA ILE A 30 -3.34 6.18 4.46
C ILE A 30 -2.26 5.68 5.43
N LEU A 31 -2.18 6.23 6.65
CA LEU A 31 -1.22 5.77 7.67
C LEU A 31 -1.50 4.33 8.12
N THR A 32 -2.77 3.93 8.21
CA THR A 32 -3.15 2.55 8.52
C THR A 32 -2.72 1.62 7.39
N ASP A 33 -2.91 2.02 6.15
CA ASP A 33 -2.50 1.24 4.98
C ASP A 33 -0.97 1.10 4.90
N ILE A 34 -0.22 2.18 5.14
CA ILE A 34 1.25 2.16 5.21
C ILE A 34 1.72 1.19 6.30
N THR A 35 1.09 1.20 7.47
CA THR A 35 1.40 0.26 8.56
C THR A 35 1.11 -1.18 8.14
N TYR A 36 0.01 -1.41 7.42
CA TYR A 36 -0.33 -2.73 6.90
C TYR A 36 0.66 -3.21 5.83
N ILE A 37 1.10 -2.32 4.95
CA ILE A 37 2.17 -2.55 3.97
C ILE A 37 3.48 -2.93 4.69
N ALA A 38 3.87 -2.20 5.74
CA ALA A 38 5.04 -2.51 6.56
C ALA A 38 5.01 -3.94 7.12
N GLY A 39 3.84 -4.35 7.61
CA GLY A 39 3.63 -5.71 8.11
C GLY A 39 3.79 -6.77 7.02
N ASN A 40 3.28 -6.51 5.81
CA ASN A 40 3.44 -7.42 4.67
C ASN A 40 4.88 -7.48 4.17
N ILE A 41 5.61 -6.36 4.11
CA ILE A 41 7.05 -6.33 3.78
C ILE A 41 7.84 -7.15 4.81
N SER A 42 7.59 -6.93 6.10
CA SER A 42 8.26 -7.66 7.17
C SER A 42 8.02 -9.17 7.06
N LYS A 43 6.79 -9.57 6.75
CA LYS A 43 6.44 -10.98 6.55
C LYS A 43 7.13 -11.55 5.32
N LEU A 44 7.04 -10.88 4.17
CA LEU A 44 7.71 -11.31 2.94
C LEU A 44 9.21 -11.49 3.18
N ASN A 45 9.85 -10.54 3.87
CA ASN A 45 11.27 -10.62 4.19
C ASN A 45 11.60 -11.80 5.12
N ALA A 46 10.77 -12.09 6.11
CA ALA A 46 10.94 -13.27 6.97
C ALA A 46 10.82 -14.58 6.18
N ASP A 47 9.87 -14.66 5.24
CA ASP A 47 9.69 -15.82 4.39
C ASP A 47 10.86 -15.97 3.39
N ILE A 48 11.45 -14.87 2.89
CA ILE A 48 12.66 -14.90 2.04
C ILE A 48 13.84 -15.50 2.82
N ASN A 49 14.05 -15.04 4.06
CA ASN A 49 15.10 -15.57 4.92
C ASN A 49 14.88 -17.05 5.25
N THR A 50 13.63 -17.46 5.43
CA THR A 50 13.27 -18.88 5.63
C THR A 50 13.58 -19.71 4.37
N PHE A 51 13.27 -19.19 3.18
CA PHE A 51 13.58 -19.81 1.90
C PHE A 51 15.09 -19.93 1.65
N ALA A 52 15.88 -18.94 2.11
CA ALA A 52 17.34 -18.96 2.04
C ALA A 52 17.94 -20.16 2.80
N VAL A 53 17.36 -20.49 3.95
CA VAL A 53 17.78 -21.64 4.78
C VAL A 53 17.22 -22.95 4.26
N SER A 54 15.97 -22.95 3.78
CA SER A 54 15.27 -24.15 3.32
C SER A 54 14.52 -23.86 2.02
N SER A 55 15.13 -24.21 0.90
CA SER A 55 14.60 -23.91 -0.42
C SER A 55 13.67 -25.01 -0.91
N THR A 56 12.43 -24.99 -0.42
CA THR A 56 11.37 -25.94 -0.81
C THR A 56 10.31 -25.25 -1.64
N LEU A 57 9.55 -26.03 -2.43
CA LEU A 57 8.41 -25.49 -3.19
C LEU A 57 7.34 -24.86 -2.28
N VAL A 58 7.15 -25.39 -1.07
CA VAL A 58 6.18 -24.83 -0.10
C VAL A 58 6.62 -23.44 0.34
N HIS A 59 7.90 -23.24 0.63
CA HIS A 59 8.43 -21.91 0.95
C HIS A 59 8.40 -20.98 -0.26
N GLY A 60 8.70 -21.47 -1.47
CA GLY A 60 8.56 -20.68 -2.70
C GLY A 60 7.12 -20.23 -2.96
N LEU A 61 6.12 -21.08 -2.69
CA LEU A 61 4.70 -20.72 -2.77
C LEU A 61 4.31 -19.68 -1.72
N ALA A 62 4.86 -19.78 -0.51
CA ALA A 62 4.63 -18.79 0.54
C ALA A 62 5.14 -17.40 0.12
N LEU A 63 6.34 -17.33 -0.47
CA LEU A 63 6.90 -16.09 -1.03
C LEU A 63 5.98 -15.43 -2.06
N HIS A 64 5.53 -16.21 -3.05
CA HIS A 64 4.62 -15.70 -4.07
C HIS A 64 3.30 -15.22 -3.44
N THR A 65 2.73 -15.99 -2.51
CA THR A 65 1.49 -15.64 -1.82
C THR A 65 1.60 -14.32 -1.06
N ASP A 66 2.72 -14.12 -0.36
CA ASP A 66 2.94 -12.89 0.40
C ASP A 66 3.26 -11.70 -0.52
N SER A 67 3.94 -11.93 -1.64
CA SER A 67 4.10 -10.90 -2.68
C SER A 67 2.76 -10.44 -3.24
N VAL A 68 1.82 -11.35 -3.51
CA VAL A 68 0.47 -11.02 -3.99
C VAL A 68 -0.34 -10.26 -2.92
N LYS A 69 -0.18 -10.60 -1.64
CA LYS A 69 -0.83 -9.86 -0.55
C LYS A 69 -0.27 -8.45 -0.42
N LEU A 70 1.05 -8.31 -0.51
CA LEU A 70 1.71 -7.00 -0.49
C LEU A 70 1.24 -6.14 -1.67
N ASP A 71 1.21 -6.70 -2.87
CA ASP A 71 0.66 -6.03 -4.06
C ASP A 71 -0.80 -5.57 -3.85
N THR A 72 -1.64 -6.43 -3.29
CA THR A 72 -3.03 -6.09 -2.95
C THR A 72 -3.11 -4.96 -1.92
N ALA A 73 -2.22 -4.97 -0.92
CA ALA A 73 -2.16 -3.91 0.10
C ALA A 73 -1.75 -2.56 -0.52
N VAL A 74 -0.75 -2.56 -1.40
CA VAL A 74 -0.32 -1.35 -2.13
C VAL A 74 -1.46 -0.79 -2.97
N LYS A 75 -2.17 -1.62 -3.74
CA LYS A 75 -3.35 -1.21 -4.53
C LYS A 75 -4.48 -0.65 -3.66
N GLY A 76 -4.69 -1.23 -2.48
CA GLY A 76 -5.62 -0.72 -1.49
C GLY A 76 -5.25 0.70 -1.05
N ALA A 77 -3.99 0.88 -0.63
CA ALA A 77 -3.45 2.18 -0.24
C ALA A 77 -3.57 3.22 -1.36
N THR A 78 -3.27 2.85 -2.61
CA THR A 78 -3.44 3.72 -3.78
C THR A 78 -4.89 4.20 -3.93
N THR A 79 -5.86 3.30 -3.76
CA THR A 79 -7.29 3.64 -3.82
C THR A 79 -7.66 4.67 -2.75
N ASP A 80 -7.06 4.56 -1.58
CA ASP A 80 -7.35 5.40 -0.43
C ASP A 80 -6.66 6.77 -0.56
N VAL A 81 -5.44 6.82 -1.13
CA VAL A 81 -4.76 8.05 -1.53
C VAL A 81 -5.57 8.82 -2.57
N LEU A 82 -6.05 8.16 -3.63
CA LEU A 82 -6.88 8.79 -4.68
C LEU A 82 -8.21 9.35 -4.16
N ALA A 83 -8.72 8.79 -3.07
CA ALA A 83 -9.92 9.27 -2.39
C ALA A 83 -9.66 10.41 -1.38
N THR A 84 -8.39 10.71 -1.11
CA THR A 84 -7.94 11.70 -0.13
C THR A 84 -7.66 13.04 -0.82
N PRO A 85 -8.12 14.18 -0.28
CA PRO A 85 -7.74 15.50 -0.80
C PRO A 85 -6.24 15.76 -0.58
N THR A 86 -5.75 16.90 -1.08
CA THR A 86 -4.42 17.41 -0.70
C THR A 86 -4.25 17.44 0.82
N LEU A 87 -3.10 16.94 1.27
CA LEU A 87 -2.74 16.83 2.68
C LEU A 87 -2.41 18.22 3.26
N THR A 88 -2.69 18.37 4.55
CA THR A 88 -2.10 19.46 5.34
C THR A 88 -0.62 19.18 5.61
N GLU A 89 0.12 20.18 6.08
CA GLU A 89 1.54 20.03 6.45
C GLU A 89 1.77 18.93 7.49
N ASP A 90 0.95 18.91 8.55
CA ASP A 90 1.09 17.92 9.62
C ASP A 90 0.81 16.50 9.12
N GLU A 91 -0.21 16.34 8.28
CA GLU A 91 -0.56 15.06 7.65
C GLU A 91 0.52 14.59 6.67
N GLY A 92 1.02 15.51 5.84
CA GLY A 92 2.11 15.26 4.89
C GLY A 92 3.38 14.79 5.59
N ASN A 93 3.79 15.47 6.67
CA ASN A 93 4.97 15.09 7.45
C ASN A 93 4.80 13.72 8.13
N ALA A 94 3.62 13.43 8.68
CA ALA A 94 3.33 12.14 9.31
C ALA A 94 3.42 10.99 8.29
N ILE A 95 2.83 11.17 7.10
CA ILE A 95 2.87 10.17 6.04
C ILE A 95 4.28 10.03 5.47
N LEU A 96 5.01 11.13 5.24
CA LEU A 96 6.38 11.09 4.74
C LEU A 96 7.29 10.30 5.69
N THR A 97 7.19 10.55 6.99
CA THR A 97 7.93 9.80 8.01
C THR A 97 7.60 8.31 7.95
N ALA A 98 6.31 7.96 7.83
CA ALA A 98 5.89 6.57 7.75
C ALA A 98 6.38 5.88 6.46
N VAL A 99 6.47 6.59 5.34
CA VAL A 99 7.04 6.08 4.08
C VAL A 99 8.55 5.91 4.18
N GLN A 100 9.26 6.85 4.82
CA GLN A 100 10.70 6.71 5.09
C GLN A 100 11.00 5.46 5.91
N ASP A 101 10.18 5.15 6.91
CA ASP A 101 10.31 3.93 7.72
C ASP A 101 10.08 2.64 6.90
N LEU A 102 9.37 2.71 5.77
CA LEU A 102 9.23 1.57 4.86
C LEU A 102 10.47 1.32 4.00
N GLU A 103 11.24 2.36 3.67
CA GLU A 103 12.30 2.35 2.67
C GLU A 103 13.32 1.22 2.95
N ASP A 104 13.87 1.19 4.17
CA ASP A 104 14.83 0.17 4.59
C ASP A 104 14.26 -1.25 4.49
N GLY A 105 12.98 -1.42 4.82
CA GLY A 105 12.28 -2.70 4.74
C GLY A 105 12.14 -3.19 3.30
N ILE A 106 11.76 -2.30 2.38
CA ILE A 106 11.61 -2.59 0.95
C ILE A 106 12.97 -2.96 0.35
N ILE A 107 13.99 -2.12 0.57
CA ILE A 107 15.35 -2.36 0.06
C ILE A 107 15.91 -3.67 0.62
N GLY A 108 15.69 -3.94 1.91
CA GLY A 108 16.09 -5.20 2.54
C GLY A 108 15.44 -6.42 1.89
N ALA A 109 14.13 -6.39 1.66
CA ALA A 109 13.41 -7.47 0.99
C ALA A 109 13.90 -7.69 -0.46
N LEU A 110 14.11 -6.62 -1.23
CA LEU A 110 14.60 -6.67 -2.61
C LEU A 110 16.04 -7.19 -2.71
N THR A 111 16.89 -6.84 -1.74
CA THR A 111 18.25 -7.37 -1.63
C THR A 111 18.21 -8.86 -1.31
N ASN A 112 17.38 -9.26 -0.34
CA ASN A 112 17.28 -10.64 0.11
C ASN A 112 16.69 -11.56 -0.96
N ILE A 113 15.67 -11.13 -1.71
CA ILE A 113 15.11 -11.95 -2.81
C ILE A 113 16.17 -12.16 -3.89
N THR A 114 16.95 -11.12 -4.22
CA THR A 114 18.05 -11.22 -5.18
C THR A 114 19.12 -12.22 -4.73
N ALA A 115 19.45 -12.25 -3.43
CA ALA A 115 20.42 -13.17 -2.87
C ALA A 115 19.98 -14.65 -2.96
N VAL A 116 18.67 -14.93 -2.94
CA VAL A 116 18.14 -16.31 -3.04
C VAL A 116 17.84 -16.75 -4.47
N LYS A 117 18.24 -15.98 -5.50
CA LYS A 117 18.01 -16.34 -6.92
C LYS A 117 18.45 -17.76 -7.26
N ALA A 118 19.66 -18.16 -6.83
CA ALA A 118 20.18 -19.50 -7.10
C ALA A 118 19.32 -20.61 -6.48
N ASN A 119 18.77 -20.36 -5.27
CA ASN A 119 17.87 -21.28 -4.59
C ASN A 119 16.53 -21.43 -5.35
N VAL A 120 16.00 -20.33 -5.88
CA VAL A 120 14.79 -20.35 -6.72
C VAL A 120 15.02 -21.18 -7.99
N GLN A 121 16.19 -21.03 -8.62
CA GLN A 121 16.55 -21.76 -9.85
C GLN A 121 16.86 -23.25 -9.61
N ALA A 122 17.28 -23.62 -8.40
CA ALA A 122 17.59 -25.01 -8.04
C ALA A 122 16.34 -25.87 -7.80
N LEU A 123 15.16 -25.26 -7.63
CA LEU A 123 13.92 -25.98 -7.42
C LEU A 123 13.52 -26.78 -8.66
N PRO A 124 12.98 -28.01 -8.51
CA PRO A 124 12.69 -28.91 -9.63
C PRO A 124 11.43 -28.51 -10.44
N VAL A 125 10.86 -27.33 -10.18
CA VAL A 125 9.72 -26.78 -10.91
C VAL A 125 10.23 -25.72 -11.87
N GLY A 126 9.99 -25.94 -13.15
CA GLY A 126 10.45 -25.04 -14.20
C GLY A 126 9.90 -23.63 -14.05
N ASN A 127 10.73 -22.65 -14.39
CA ASN A 127 10.38 -21.24 -14.59
C ASN A 127 9.99 -20.42 -13.35
N LEU A 128 10.32 -20.86 -12.13
CA LEU A 128 10.07 -20.07 -10.91
C LEU A 128 10.80 -18.72 -10.88
N ALA A 129 11.98 -18.63 -11.50
CA ALA A 129 12.67 -17.34 -11.64
C ALA A 129 11.85 -16.33 -12.46
N ALA A 130 11.11 -16.78 -13.49
CA ALA A 130 10.22 -15.90 -14.24
C ALA A 130 8.96 -15.52 -13.46
N LEU A 131 8.49 -16.39 -12.55
CA LEU A 131 7.41 -16.04 -11.62
C LEU A 131 7.86 -14.91 -10.68
N VAL A 132 9.03 -15.03 -10.07
CA VAL A 132 9.60 -13.95 -9.23
C VAL A 132 9.80 -12.67 -10.04
N LEU A 133 10.29 -12.77 -11.29
CA LEU A 133 10.41 -11.61 -12.18
C LEU A 133 9.05 -10.94 -12.45
N SER A 134 8.00 -11.73 -12.65
CA SER A 134 6.64 -11.23 -12.85
C SER A 134 6.11 -10.51 -11.61
N ASP A 135 6.33 -11.09 -10.43
CA ASP A 135 5.93 -10.51 -9.15
C ASP A 135 6.66 -9.17 -8.92
N LEU A 136 7.98 -9.14 -9.13
CA LEU A 136 8.80 -7.92 -8.99
C LEU A 136 8.34 -6.81 -9.94
N LYS A 137 8.03 -7.12 -11.20
CA LYS A 137 7.54 -6.13 -12.18
C LYS A 137 6.17 -5.59 -11.80
N THR A 138 5.27 -6.46 -11.35
CA THR A 138 3.92 -6.07 -10.92
C THR A 138 4.03 -5.14 -9.71
N LEU A 139 4.72 -5.58 -8.66
CA LEU A 139 4.87 -4.82 -7.43
C LEU A 139 5.60 -3.49 -7.66
N SER A 140 6.62 -3.46 -8.53
CA SER A 140 7.31 -2.22 -8.91
C SER A 140 6.38 -1.22 -9.61
N ALA A 141 5.51 -1.69 -10.52
CA ALA A 141 4.58 -0.81 -11.23
C ALA A 141 3.49 -0.26 -10.30
N ASP A 142 2.96 -1.11 -9.41
CA ASP A 142 1.92 -0.72 -8.46
C ASP A 142 2.48 0.19 -7.34
N THR A 143 3.73 -0.04 -6.90
CA THR A 143 4.43 0.86 -5.96
C THR A 143 4.69 2.23 -6.59
N GLN A 144 5.15 2.30 -7.85
CA GLN A 144 5.30 3.58 -8.56
C GLN A 144 3.97 4.33 -8.67
N THR A 145 2.86 3.61 -8.88
CA THR A 145 1.53 4.25 -8.93
C THR A 145 1.17 4.84 -7.57
N PHE A 146 1.37 4.09 -6.49
CA PHE A 146 1.17 4.57 -5.12
C PHE A 146 2.04 5.79 -4.79
N GLU A 147 3.34 5.75 -5.10
CA GLU A 147 4.29 6.85 -4.90
C GLU A 147 3.84 8.12 -5.62
N ASN A 148 3.51 8.01 -6.92
CA ASN A 148 3.09 9.14 -7.73
C ASN A 148 1.79 9.78 -7.20
N ASP A 149 0.80 8.96 -6.83
CA ASP A 149 -0.46 9.45 -6.28
C ASP A 149 -0.26 10.14 -4.92
N LEU A 150 0.65 9.62 -4.10
CA LEU A 150 0.96 10.20 -2.80
C LEU A 150 1.71 11.54 -2.94
N ILE A 151 2.68 11.61 -3.85
CA ILE A 151 3.39 12.85 -4.20
C ILE A 151 2.40 13.89 -4.71
N ALA A 152 1.40 13.50 -5.52
CA ALA A 152 0.42 14.43 -6.09
C ALA A 152 -0.47 15.12 -5.04
N ILE A 153 -0.70 14.50 -3.88
CA ILE A 153 -1.48 15.09 -2.78
C ILE A 153 -0.60 15.68 -1.67
N SER A 154 0.72 15.62 -1.81
CA SER A 154 1.68 16.08 -0.80
C SER A 154 1.89 17.61 -0.82
N PRO A 155 2.22 18.23 0.33
CA PRO A 155 2.64 19.63 0.39
C PRO A 155 3.90 19.90 -0.43
N ALA A 156 4.02 21.13 -0.93
CA ALA A 156 5.01 21.50 -1.94
C ALA A 156 6.47 21.43 -1.44
N ASP A 157 6.69 21.73 -0.16
CA ASP A 157 7.99 21.69 0.51
C ASP A 157 8.47 20.26 0.81
N LEU A 158 7.56 19.29 0.85
CA LEU A 158 7.89 17.87 1.06
C LEU A 158 8.23 17.13 -0.25
N LEU A 159 7.91 17.72 -1.42
CA LEU A 159 8.05 17.04 -2.72
C LEU A 159 9.47 16.58 -3.01
N ASP A 160 10.50 17.37 -2.68
CA ASP A 160 11.89 16.99 -2.95
C ASP A 160 12.28 15.71 -2.20
N THR A 161 11.89 15.62 -0.93
CA THR A 161 12.17 14.44 -0.10
C THR A 161 11.34 13.24 -0.55
N ALA A 162 10.05 13.45 -0.87
CA ALA A 162 9.17 12.39 -1.35
C ALA A 162 9.67 11.79 -2.69
N ASN A 163 10.11 12.63 -3.63
CA ASN A 163 10.70 12.16 -4.89
C ASN A 163 12.02 11.41 -4.66
N GLN A 164 12.87 11.87 -3.73
CA GLN A 164 14.13 11.17 -3.43
C GLN A 164 13.89 9.75 -2.89
N ILE A 165 12.89 9.56 -2.02
CA ILE A 165 12.53 8.23 -1.50
C ILE A 165 12.02 7.35 -2.64
N ALA A 166 11.09 7.86 -3.46
CA ALA A 166 10.55 7.14 -4.61
C ALA A 166 11.67 6.73 -5.58
N ASP A 167 12.60 7.62 -5.91
CA ASP A 167 13.75 7.32 -6.77
C ASP A 167 14.61 6.18 -6.19
N THR A 168 14.83 6.19 -4.87
CA THR A 168 15.65 5.18 -4.19
C THR A 168 14.97 3.80 -4.20
N VAL A 169 13.68 3.75 -3.88
CA VAL A 169 12.86 2.52 -3.94
C VAL A 169 12.80 1.97 -5.37
N ASN A 170 12.56 2.84 -6.35
CA ASN A 170 12.48 2.46 -7.77
C ASN A 170 13.82 1.94 -8.31
N ALA A 171 14.94 2.53 -7.90
CA ALA A 171 16.27 2.02 -8.23
C ALA A 171 16.50 0.61 -7.65
N ALA A 172 16.06 0.36 -6.42
CA ALA A 172 16.17 -0.95 -5.79
C ALA A 172 15.32 -2.01 -6.53
N PHE A 173 14.09 -1.68 -6.91
CA PHE A 173 13.25 -2.56 -7.74
C PHE A 173 13.91 -2.85 -9.10
N ALA A 174 14.44 -1.82 -9.77
CA ALA A 174 15.12 -1.99 -11.05
C ALA A 174 16.33 -2.94 -10.94
N ALA A 175 17.12 -2.83 -9.86
CA ALA A 175 18.24 -3.73 -9.60
C ALA A 175 17.77 -5.19 -9.39
N ALA A 176 16.72 -5.42 -8.61
CA ALA A 176 16.17 -6.76 -8.38
C ALA A 176 15.56 -7.36 -9.66
N ILE A 177 14.82 -6.57 -10.45
CA ILE A 177 14.28 -6.98 -11.75
C ILE A 177 15.41 -7.36 -12.70
N ALA A 178 16.47 -6.55 -12.79
CA ALA A 178 17.63 -6.84 -13.62
C ALA A 178 18.33 -8.14 -13.18
N ALA A 179 18.39 -8.39 -11.86
CA ALA A 179 18.96 -9.62 -11.34
C ALA A 179 18.16 -10.87 -11.73
N TYR A 180 16.84 -10.79 -11.94
CA TYR A 180 15.98 -11.92 -12.33
C TYR A 180 15.70 -12.04 -13.83
N SER A 181 16.09 -11.03 -14.62
CA SER A 181 15.93 -10.99 -16.08
C SER A 181 16.93 -11.89 -16.83
#